data_AF-A0A376RIJ0-F1
#
_entry.id   AF-A0A376RIJ0-F1
#
_cell.length_a   1.000
_cell.length_b   1.000
_cell.length_c   1.000
_cell.angle_alpha   90.00
_cell.angle_beta   90.00
_cell.angle_gamma   90.00
#
_symmetry.space_group_name_H-M   'P 1'
#
loop_
_entity.id
_entity.type
_entity.pdbx_description
1 polymer ?
#
loop_
_entity_poly.entity_id
_entity_poly.type
_entity_poly.pdbx_seq_one_letter_code
_entity_poly.pdbx_strand_id
1 'polypeptide(L)' 'MIVLVTGATAGFGECITRRFIQQGHKVIALAVARSGCRS' A
#
# COMPACT_ATOMS: atom_id res chain seq x y z
N MET A 1 10.95 -4.16 -10.18
CA MET A 1 9.77 -5.05 -10.12
C MET A 1 8.52 -4.20 -9.96
N ILE A 2 7.38 -4.63 -10.53
CA ILE A 2 6.07 -4.02 -10.31
C ILE A 2 5.31 -4.89 -9.31
N VAL A 3 4.81 -4.29 -8.22
CA VAL A 3 4.12 -5.00 -7.13
C VAL A 3 2.68 -4.47 -7.00
N LEU A 4 1.70 -5.36 -7.07
CA LEU A 4 0.29 -5.05 -6.81
C LEU A 4 -0.03 -5.36 -5.34
N VAL A 5 -0.43 -4.34 -4.58
CA VAL A 5 -0.81 -4.51 -3.17
C VAL A 5 -2.31 -4.25 -3.02
N THR A 6 -3.05 -5.25 -2.54
CA THR A 6 -4.47 -5.11 -2.19
C THR A 6 -4.62 -4.72 -0.72
N GLY A 7 -5.64 -3.92 -0.39
CA GLY A 7 -5.84 -3.41 0.97
C GLY A 7 -4.77 -2.41 1.43
N ALA A 8 -4.16 -1.68 0.48
CA ALA A 8 -3.06 -0.74 0.73
C ALA A 8 -3.41 0.48 1.61
N THR A 9 -4.68 0.65 1.99
CA THR A 9 -5.19 1.83 2.71
C THR A 9 -5.17 1.71 4.23
N ALA A 10 -4.95 0.53 4.81
CA ALA A 10 -4.89 0.37 6.27
C ALA A 10 -4.05 -0.83 6.73
N GLY A 11 -3.44 -0.70 7.92
CA GLY A 11 -2.76 -1.78 8.63
C GLY A 11 -1.59 -2.37 7.84
N PHE A 12 -1.63 -3.68 7.62
CA PHE A 12 -0.54 -4.42 7.02
C PHE A 12 -0.26 -4.02 5.56
N GLY A 13 -1.32 -3.77 4.77
CA GLY A 13 -1.20 -3.37 3.37
C GLY A 13 -0.48 -2.03 3.21
N GLU A 14 -0.69 -1.08 4.13
CA GLU A 14 0.03 0.19 4.15
C GLU A 14 1.53 -0.03 4.46
N CYS A 15 1.83 -0.81 5.50
CA CYS A 15 3.21 -1.07 5.92
C CYS A 15 4.03 -1.75 4.82
N ILE A 16 3.45 -2.73 4.13
CA ILE A 16 4.06 -3.41 2.99
C ILE A 16 4.28 -2.44 1.83
N THR A 17 3.27 -1.64 1.49
CA THR A 17 3.35 -0.65 0.42
C THR A 17 4.48 0.33 0.67
N ARG A 18 4.58 0.89 1.89
CA ARG A 18 5.68 1.79 2.29
C ARG A 18 7.05 1.12 2.18
N ARG A 19 7.19 -0.13 2.61
CA ARG A 19 8.45 -0.90 2.49
C ARG A 19 8.86 -1.10 1.03
N PHE A 20 7.95 -1.50 0.16
CA PHE A 20 8.28 -1.72 -1.25
C PHE A 20 8.64 -0.42 -1.99
N ILE A 21 8.00 0.69 -1.64
CA ILE A 21 8.36 2.02 -2.15
C ILE A 21 9.78 2.40 -1.71
N GLN A 22 10.13 2.20 -0.43
CA GLN A 22 11.48 2.50 0.08
C GLN A 22 12.57 1.67 -0.60
N GLN A 23 12.24 0.45 -1.02
CA GLN A 23 13.15 -0.42 -1.78
C GLN A 23 13.24 -0.07 -3.28
N GLY A 24 12.55 0.98 -3.75
CA GLY A 24 12.61 1.44 -5.13
C GLY A 24 11.72 0.65 -6.11
N HIS A 25 10.77 -0.13 -5.61
CA HIS A 25 9.83 -0.86 -6.45
C HIS A 25 8.68 0.03 -6.90
N LYS A 26 8.17 -0.21 -8.12
CA LYS A 26 6.93 0.43 -8.58
C LYS A 26 5.75 -0.31 -7.96
N VAL A 27 4.98 0.37 -7.12
CA VAL A 27 3.84 -0.21 -6.42
C VAL A 27 2.52 0.31 -6.99
N ILE A 28 1.59 -0.60 -7.27
CA ILE A 28 0.21 -0.29 -7.61
C ILE A 28 -0.63 -0.62 -6.37
N ALA A 29 -1.16 0.42 -5.73
CA ALA A 29 -1.99 0.29 -4.54
C ALA A 29 -3.47 0.15 -4.94
N LEU A 30 -4.09 -0.97 -4.56
CA LEU A 30 -5.50 -1.24 -4.78
C LEU A 30 -6.22 -1.38 -3.43
N ALA A 31 -7.28 -0.63 -3.22
CA ALA A 31 -8.09 -0.74 -2.02
C ALA A 31 -9.52 -0.25 -2.25
N VAL A 32 -10.46 -0.75 -1.45
CA VAL A 32 -11.80 -0.18 -1.39
C VAL A 32 -11.71 1.15 -0.65
N ALA A 33 -12.20 2.22 -1.25
CA ALA A 33 -12.14 3.57 -0.70
C ALA A 33 -12.99 3.67 0.57
N ARG A 34 -12.41 3.27 1.71
CA ARG A 34 -12.81 3.74 3.02
C ARG A 34 -11.80 4.79 3.39
N SER A 35 -12.11 6.05 3.05
CA SER A 35 -11.34 7.22 3.43
C SER A 35 -11.33 7.32 4.95
N GLY A 36 -10.31 6.70 5.55
CA GLY A 36 -10.15 6.57 6.97
C GLY A 36 -8.70 6.27 7.30
N CYS A 37 -7.79 7.14 6.86
CA CYS A 37 -6.47 7.24 7.44
C CYS A 37 -6.64 7.87 8.84
N ARG A 38 -7.16 7.09 9.81
CA ARG A 38 -7.11 7.42 11.23
C ARG A 38 -5.78 6.87 11.73
N SER A 39 -4.74 7.69 11.57
CA SER A 39 -3.53 7.53 12.37
C SER A 39 -3.77 8.04 13.77
#